data_AF-A0A2H0JRQ0-F1
#
_entry.id   AF-A0A2H0JRQ0-F1
#
_cell.length_a   1.000
_cell.length_b   1.000
_cell.length_c   1.000
_cell.angle_alpha   90.00
_cell.angle_beta   90.00
_cell.angle_gamma   90.00
#
_symmetry.space_group_name_H-M   'P 1'
#
loop_
_entity.id
_entity.type
_entity.pdbx_description
1 polymer ?
#
loop_
_entity_poly.entity_id
_entity_poly.type
_entity_poly.pdbx_seq_one_letter_code
_entity_poly.pdbx_strand_id
1 'polypeptide(L)' 'MSSPILTRRYHGHYTVLMSGEKMGKSLGRTVTIRDVLNTHSTEALLLGLLPAVAPSKPIPWSNDILTRVRGQRV' A
#
# COMPACT_ATOMS: atom_id res chain seq x y z
N MET A 1 -28.05 -31.73 15.61
CA MET A 1 -28.49 -30.69 14.65
C MET A 1 -27.32 -29.73 14.46
N SER A 2 -26.62 -29.81 13.34
CA SER A 2 -25.40 -29.02 13.09
C SER A 2 -25.80 -27.71 12.39
N SER A 3 -25.58 -26.58 13.06
CA SER A 3 -25.79 -25.26 12.46
C SER A 3 -24.81 -25.05 11.29
N PRO A 4 -25.27 -24.58 10.11
CA PRO A 4 -24.38 -24.28 9.02
C PRO A 4 -23.56 -23.04 9.40
N ILE A 5 -22.24 -23.22 9.54
CA ILE A 5 -21.29 -22.12 9.66
C ILE A 5 -21.32 -21.36 8.33
N LEU A 6 -22.08 -20.27 8.27
CA LEU A 6 -21.96 -19.26 7.23
C LEU A 6 -20.54 -18.68 7.31
N THR A 7 -19.62 -19.22 6.53
CA THR A 7 -18.29 -18.65 6.34
C THR A 7 -18.41 -17.34 5.56
N ARG A 8 -18.75 -16.25 6.27
CA ARG A 8 -18.61 -14.89 5.71
C ARG A 8 -17.15 -14.65 5.40
N ARG A 9 -16.81 -14.51 4.12
CA ARG A 9 -15.51 -14.02 3.69
C ARG A 9 -15.45 -12.51 3.93
N TYR A 10 -14.59 -12.08 4.83
CA TYR A 10 -14.28 -10.66 5.04
C TYR A 10 -13.06 -10.28 4.19
N HIS A 11 -13.20 -9.25 3.37
CA HIS A 11 -12.09 -8.65 2.64
C HIS A 11 -11.67 -7.38 3.38
N GLY A 12 -10.45 -7.37 3.90
CA GLY A 12 -9.84 -6.15 4.45
C GLY A 12 -9.30 -5.28 3.33
N HIS A 13 -9.60 -3.98 3.36
CA HIS A 13 -8.96 -3.01 2.49
C HIS A 13 -7.74 -2.39 3.19
N TYR A 14 -6.63 -2.28 2.46
CA TYR A 14 -5.43 -1.61 2.95
C TYR A 14 -5.66 -0.11 3.08
N THR A 15 -5.17 0.49 4.18
CA THR A 15 -5.11 1.94 4.34
C THR A 15 -3.68 2.40 4.10
N VAL A 16 -3.49 3.33 3.18
CA VAL A 16 -2.19 3.98 2.94
C VAL A 16 -2.10 5.24 3.78
N LEU A 17 -1.01 5.40 4.51
CA LEU A 17 -0.72 6.55 5.36
C LEU A 17 0.35 7.43 4.73
N MET A 18 0.14 8.74 4.64
CA MET A 18 1.16 9.73 4.30
C MET A 18 1.51 10.50 5.58
N SER A 19 2.77 10.45 6.00
CA SER A 19 3.24 11.11 7.23
C SER A 19 2.42 10.74 8.48
N GLY A 20 2.02 9.46 8.60
CA GLY A 20 1.23 8.95 9.72
C GLY A 20 -0.29 9.18 9.63
N GLU A 21 -0.75 9.95 8.64
CA GLU A 21 -2.18 10.22 8.43
C GLU A 21 -2.74 9.54 7.19
N LYS A 22 -4.05 9.27 7.17
CA LYS A 22 -4.72 8.65 6.03
C LYS A 22 -4.52 9.47 4.75
N MET A 23 -4.02 8.84 3.70
CA MET A 23 -3.97 9.44 2.36
C MET A 23 -5.39 9.62 1.81
N GLY A 24 -5.70 10.78 1.22
CA GLY A 24 -7.05 11.06 0.76
C GLY A 24 -7.19 12.36 -0.03
N LYS A 25 -8.07 12.33 -1.05
CA LYS A 25 -8.34 13.47 -1.95
C LYS A 25 -8.84 14.70 -1.22
N SER A 26 -9.74 14.51 -0.25
CA SER A 26 -10.33 15.60 0.55
C SER A 26 -9.33 16.32 1.45
N LEU A 27 -8.15 15.73 1.68
CA LEU A 27 -7.09 16.28 2.53
C LEU A 27 -5.96 16.92 1.72
N GLY A 28 -6.04 16.91 0.38
CA GLY A 28 -4.95 17.35 -0.51
C GLY A 28 -3.68 16.48 -0.43
N ARG A 29 -3.71 15.39 0.35
CA ARG A 29 -2.59 14.47 0.58
C ARG A 29 -2.81 13.23 -0.27
N THR A 30 -2.53 13.35 -1.57
CA THR A 30 -2.67 12.26 -2.53
C THR A 30 -1.44 12.14 -3.40
N VAL A 31 -1.09 10.90 -3.73
CA VAL A 31 -0.11 10.58 -4.76
C VAL A 31 -0.83 9.76 -5.82
N THR A 32 -0.70 10.15 -7.08
CA THR A 32 -1.24 9.33 -8.17
C THR A 32 -0.20 8.33 -8.63
N ILE A 33 -0.65 7.17 -9.13
CA ILE A 33 0.24 6.17 -9.73
C ILE A 33 1.04 6.78 -10.88
N ARG A 34 0.42 7.69 -11.66
CA ARG A 34 1.09 8.39 -12.76
C ARG A 34 2.28 9.21 -12.28
N ASP A 35 2.12 9.96 -11.18
CA ASP A 35 3.20 10.78 -10.62
C ASP A 35 4.38 9.90 -10.17
N VAL A 36 4.09 8.73 -9.61
CA VAL A 36 5.12 7.76 -9.21
C VAL A 36 5.81 7.16 -10.41
N LEU A 37 5.07 6.74 -11.44
CA LEU A 37 5.63 6.10 -12.63
C LEU A 37 6.44 7.06 -13.52
N ASN A 38 6.24 8.37 -13.38
CA ASN A 38 7.11 9.37 -14.02
C ASN A 38 8.54 9.37 -13.46
N THR A 39 8.74 8.84 -12.25
CA THR A 39 10.02 8.90 -11.53
C THR A 39 10.58 7.52 -11.17
N HIS A 40 9.73 6.49 -11.14
CA HIS A 40 10.06 5.14 -10.70
C HIS A 40 9.46 4.08 -11.62
N SER A 41 10.10 2.91 -11.70
CA SER A 41 9.54 1.78 -12.45
C SER A 41 8.34 1.15 -11.73
N THR A 42 7.49 0.45 -12.49
CA THR A 42 6.40 -0.35 -11.93
C THR A 42 6.91 -1.41 -10.95
N GLU A 43 8.08 -1.99 -11.22
CA GLU A 43 8.72 -2.95 -10.34
C GLU A 43 9.10 -2.35 -8.99
N ALA A 44 9.65 -1.12 -8.98
CA ALA A 44 9.97 -0.41 -7.75
C ALA A 44 8.71 -0.13 -6.90
N LEU A 45 7.60 0.19 -7.57
CA LEU A 45 6.30 0.40 -6.91
C LEU A 45 5.76 -0.91 -6.31
N LEU A 46 5.82 -2.02 -7.05
CA LEU A 46 5.37 -3.33 -6.57
C LEU A 46 6.21 -3.77 -5.37
N LEU A 47 7.53 -3.75 -5.48
CA LEU A 47 8.45 -4.15 -4.40
C LEU A 47 8.42 -3.20 -3.21
N GLY A 48 8.08 -1.92 -3.39
CA GLY A 48 7.89 -0.98 -2.28
C GLY A 48 6.58 -1.22 -1.52
N LEU A 49 5.54 -1.67 -2.21
CA LEU A 49 4.22 -1.90 -1.61
C LEU A 49 4.06 -3.33 -1.05
N LEU A 50 4.63 -4.35 -1.71
CA LEU A 50 4.55 -5.78 -1.36
C LEU A 50 4.93 -6.12 0.11
N PRO A 51 6.00 -5.55 0.71
CA PRO A 51 6.37 -5.83 2.09
C PRO A 51 5.36 -5.31 3.12
N ALA A 52 4.52 -4.35 2.72
CA ALA A 52 3.54 -3.72 3.59
C ALA A 52 2.15 -4.37 3.49
N VAL A 53 1.98 -5.39 2.65
CA VAL A 53 0.67 -6.04 2.35
C VAL A 53 0.27 -7.08 3.40
N ALA A 54 0.70 -6.91 4.65
CA ALA A 54 0.08 -7.63 5.76
C ALA A 54 -1.36 -7.09 5.94
N PRO A 55 -2.41 -7.92 5.84
CA PRO A 55 -3.81 -7.49 5.72
C PRO A 55 -4.40 -6.73 6.92
N SER A 56 -3.60 -6.45 7.95
CA SER A 56 -4.03 -5.83 9.20
C SER A 56 -3.31 -4.53 9.54
N LYS A 57 -2.27 -4.13 8.81
CA LYS A 57 -1.47 -2.93 9.16
C LYS A 57 -1.61 -1.86 8.09
N PRO A 58 -1.78 -0.58 8.47
CA PRO A 58 -1.68 0.52 7.52
C PRO A 58 -0.32 0.53 6.85
N ILE A 59 -0.30 0.85 5.55
CA ILE A 59 0.90 0.94 4.73
C ILE A 59 1.45 2.35 4.85
N PRO A 60 2.61 2.58 5.49
CA PRO A 60 3.24 3.89 5.45
C PRO A 60 3.74 4.17 4.03
N TRP A 61 3.38 5.32 3.49
CA TRP A 61 3.86 5.84 2.22
C TRP A 61 4.89 6.93 2.46
N SER A 62 6.04 6.80 1.80
CA SER A 62 7.05 7.83 1.67
C SER A 62 7.84 7.60 0.39
N ASN A 63 8.37 8.67 -0.21
CA ASN A 63 9.22 8.54 -1.40
C ASN A 63 10.50 7.73 -1.10
N ASP A 64 10.96 7.74 0.15
CA ASP A 64 12.14 7.00 0.59
C ASP A 64 11.98 5.48 0.47
N ILE A 65 10.75 4.95 0.49
CA ILE A 65 10.46 3.53 0.27
C ILE A 65 10.89 3.13 -1.14
N LEU A 66 10.63 3.97 -2.14
CA LEU A 66 10.97 3.68 -3.52
C LEU A 66 12.48 3.80 -3.77
N THR A 67 13.17 4.68 -3.04
CA THR A 67 14.63 4.82 -3.08
C THR A 67 15.34 3.58 -2.50
N ARG A 68 14.80 2.99 -1.42
CA ARG A 68 15.37 1.78 -0.81
C ARG A 68 15.30 0.57 -1.74
N VAL A 69 14.21 0.43 -2.48
CA VAL A 69 14.04 -0.65 -3.47
C VAL A 69 15.05 -0.52 -4.62
N ARG A 70 15.33 0.71 -5.07
CA ARG A 70 16.33 0.96 -6.12
C ARG A 70 17.76 0.55 -5.71
N GLY A 71 18.06 0.55 -4.40
CA GLY A 71 19.35 0.11 -3.85
C GLY A 71 19.48 -1.40 -3.71
N GLN A 72 18.37 -2.14 -3.68
CA GLN A 72 18.34 -3.59 -3.70
C GLN A 72 18.43 -4.07 -5.16
N ARG A 73 19.65 -4.09 -5.71
CA ARG A 73 19.91 -4.89 -6.91
C ARG A 73 19.71 -6.36 -6.54
N VAL A 74 18.69 -6.97 -7.14
CA VAL A 74 18.57 -8.43 -7.27
C VAL A 74 19.49 -8.88 -8.40
#